data_AF-A0A5Q0GLY5-F1
#
_entry.id   AF-A0A5Q0GLY5-F1
#
_cell.length_a   1.000
_cell.length_b   1.000
_cell.length_c   1.000
_cell.angle_alpha   90.00
_cell.angle_beta   90.00
_cell.angle_gamma   90.00
#
_symmetry.space_group_name_H-M   'P 1'
#
loop_
_entity.id
_entity.type
_entity.pdbx_description
1 polymer ?
#
loop_
_entity_poly.entity_id
_entity_poly.type
_entity_poly.pdbx_seq_one_letter_code
_entity_poly.pdbx_strand_id
1 'polypeptide(L)'
;MPNWSSIKASFLALDQPHQLGELASSLAHLKSWVQSSDCQQVVPVVLEESLLYLSLIQQNTQVYHKELNQLQDILQGWQRNWDNIKSQSSQTANITNVASGWSERILDMSGLLKSESMSA
;
A
#
# COMPACT_ATOMS: atom_id res chain seq x y z
N MET A 1 14.97 4.84 -10.81
CA MET A 1 13.67 4.17 -10.88
C MET A 1 13.85 2.72 -10.47
N PRO A 2 12.90 2.13 -9.70
CA PRO A 2 12.94 0.73 -9.33
C PRO A 2 12.90 -0.20 -10.55
N ASN A 3 13.38 -1.43 -10.39
CA ASN A 3 13.17 -2.46 -11.41
C ASN A 3 11.76 -3.05 -11.28
N TRP A 4 10.79 -2.37 -11.88
CA TRP A 4 9.37 -2.73 -11.79
C TRP A 4 9.06 -4.14 -12.29
N SER A 5 9.78 -4.62 -13.30
CA SER A 5 9.61 -5.98 -13.81
C SER A 5 10.01 -7.02 -12.76
N SER A 6 11.13 -6.79 -12.06
CA SER A 6 11.58 -7.68 -10.99
C SER A 6 10.62 -7.64 -9.79
N ILE A 7 10.17 -6.45 -9.40
CA ILE A 7 9.22 -6.27 -8.28
C ILE A 7 7.91 -7.02 -8.58
N LYS A 8 7.35 -6.83 -9.78
CA LYS A 8 6.14 -7.53 -10.23
C LYS A 8 6.34 -9.05 -10.22
N ALA A 9 7.47 -9.56 -10.72
CA ALA A 9 7.75 -10.98 -10.77
C ALA A 9 7.84 -11.59 -9.36
N SER A 10 8.55 -10.94 -8.44
CA SER A 10 8.64 -11.37 -7.04
C SER A 10 7.26 -11.37 -6.36
N PHE A 11 6.48 -10.31 -6.57
CA PHE A 11 5.15 -10.18 -5.97
C PHE A 11 4.17 -11.26 -6.48
N LEU A 12 4.20 -11.58 -7.78
CA LEU A 12 3.34 -12.61 -8.36
C LEU A 12 3.71 -14.03 -7.94
N ALA A 13 4.91 -14.26 -7.41
CA ALA A 13 5.32 -15.55 -6.87
C ALA A 13 4.77 -15.83 -5.46
N LEU A 14 4.23 -14.81 -4.78
CA LEU A 14 3.61 -14.92 -3.46
C LEU A 14 2.19 -15.48 -3.56
N ASP A 15 1.76 -16.20 -2.51
CA ASP A 15 0.34 -16.53 -2.35
C ASP A 15 -0.48 -15.28 -1.95
N GLN A 16 -1.81 -15.41 -2.01
CA GLN A 16 -2.69 -14.28 -1.77
C GLN A 16 -2.54 -13.65 -0.36
N PRO A 17 -2.47 -14.43 0.75
CA PRO A 17 -2.14 -13.87 2.07
C PRO A 17 -0.87 -13.01 2.06
N HIS A 18 0.23 -13.51 1.49
CA HIS A 18 1.49 -12.77 1.46
C HIS A 18 1.44 -11.54 0.52
N GLN A 19 0.71 -11.61 -0.60
CA GLN A 19 0.46 -10.43 -1.45
C GLN A 19 -0.27 -9.31 -0.71
N LEU A 20 -1.28 -9.65 0.09
CA LEU A 20 -1.97 -8.69 0.95
C LEU A 20 -1.03 -8.16 2.04
N GLY A 21 -0.19 -9.02 2.62
CA GLY A 21 0.87 -8.61 3.57
C GLY A 21 1.84 -7.59 2.97
N GLU A 22 2.34 -7.81 1.76
CA GLU A 22 3.22 -6.87 1.05
C GLU A 22 2.52 -5.54 0.75
N LEU A 23 1.24 -5.56 0.35
CA LEU A 23 0.46 -4.33 0.19
C LEU A 23 0.32 -3.58 1.53
N ALA A 24 0.02 -4.28 2.63
CA ALA A 24 -0.05 -3.68 3.96
C ALA A 24 1.29 -3.06 4.38
N SER A 25 2.40 -3.74 4.10
CA SER A 25 3.76 -3.26 4.35
C SER A 25 4.08 -1.99 3.55
N SER A 26 3.75 -1.96 2.25
CA SER A 26 3.94 -0.78 1.40
C SER A 26 3.15 0.44 1.92
N LEU A 27 1.94 0.23 2.44
CA LEU A 27 1.15 1.30 3.08
C LEU A 27 1.74 1.78 4.42
N ALA A 28 2.32 0.88 5.22
CA ALA A 28 3.04 1.26 6.43
C ALA A 28 4.30 2.09 6.10
N HIS A 29 5.02 1.70 5.05
CA HIS A 29 6.15 2.47 4.53
C HIS A 29 5.71 3.84 4.01
N LEU A 30 4.58 3.94 3.31
CA LEU A 30 4.02 5.21 2.85
C LEU A 30 3.84 6.18 4.02
N LYS A 31 3.25 5.70 5.13
CA LYS A 31 3.13 6.48 6.37
C LYS A 31 4.49 7.00 6.87
N SER A 32 5.51 6.14 6.91
CA SER A 32 6.85 6.50 7.39
C SER A 32 7.51 7.54 6.48
N TRP A 33 7.42 7.36 5.16
CA TRP A 33 8.07 8.22 4.17
C TRP A 33 7.42 9.58 4.03
N VAL A 34 6.10 9.68 4.24
CA VAL A 34 5.41 10.98 4.24
C VAL A 34 5.92 11.91 5.34
N GLN A 35 6.45 11.36 6.43
CA GLN A 35 6.97 12.11 7.56
C GLN A 35 8.49 12.38 7.47
N SER A 36 9.19 11.82 6.48
CA SER A 36 10.63 11.94 6.36
C SER A 36 11.06 13.16 5.51
N SER A 37 12.34 13.53 5.60
CA SER A 37 12.94 14.57 4.77
C SER A 37 12.97 14.24 3.28
N ASP A 38 12.92 12.94 2.93
CA ASP A 38 13.01 12.45 1.56
C ASP A 38 11.62 12.23 0.93
N CYS A 39 10.55 12.68 1.59
CA CYS A 39 9.18 12.42 1.21
C CYS A 39 8.88 12.79 -0.25
N GLN A 40 9.47 13.88 -0.76
CA GLN A 40 9.23 14.37 -2.12
C GLN A 40 9.66 13.36 -3.20
N GLN A 41 10.73 12.61 -2.94
CA GLN A 41 11.29 11.67 -3.91
C GLN A 41 10.72 10.26 -3.70
N VAL A 42 10.54 9.85 -2.45
CA VAL A 42 10.21 8.45 -2.13
C VAL A 42 8.70 8.19 -2.18
N VAL A 43 7.86 9.13 -1.72
CA VAL A 43 6.41 8.93 -1.65
C VAL A 43 5.79 8.62 -3.02
N PRO A 44 6.13 9.31 -4.13
CA PRO A 44 5.61 8.96 -5.45
C PRO A 44 5.92 7.52 -5.86
N VAL A 45 7.12 7.03 -5.53
CA VAL A 45 7.57 5.67 -5.84
C VAL A 45 6.78 4.64 -5.03
N VAL A 46 6.59 4.89 -3.74
CA VAL A 46 5.80 4.00 -2.86
C VAL A 46 4.32 3.98 -3.28
N LEU A 47 3.77 5.11 -3.72
CA LEU A 47 2.41 5.17 -4.27
C LEU A 47 2.28 4.34 -5.56
N GLU A 48 3.25 4.43 -6.48
CA GLU A 48 3.28 3.59 -7.68
C GLU A 48 3.37 2.10 -7.35
N GLU A 49 4.23 1.73 -6.39
CA GLU A 49 4.37 0.34 -5.94
C GLU A 49 3.07 -0.19 -5.31
N SER A 50 2.47 0.57 -4.39
CA SER A 50 1.20 0.22 -3.76
C SER A 50 0.08 0.03 -4.80
N LEU A 51 0.01 0.91 -5.81
CA LEU A 51 -0.95 0.80 -6.91
C LEU A 51 -0.68 -0.42 -7.80
N LEU A 52 0.60 -0.74 -8.06
CA LEU A 52 0.98 -1.95 -8.78
C LEU A 52 0.50 -3.20 -8.03
N TYR A 53 0.87 -3.35 -6.76
CA TYR A 53 0.46 -4.49 -5.93
C TYR A 53 -1.05 -4.65 -5.88
N LEU A 54 -1.76 -3.56 -5.64
CA LEU A 54 -3.22 -3.55 -5.60
C LEU A 54 -3.83 -4.02 -6.92
N SER A 55 -3.31 -3.54 -8.06
CA SER A 55 -3.79 -3.95 -9.39
C SER A 55 -3.59 -5.44 -9.67
N LEU A 56 -2.49 -6.02 -9.16
CA LEU A 56 -2.17 -7.44 -9.34
C LEU A 56 -3.05 -8.32 -8.44
N ILE A 57 -3.32 -7.88 -7.20
CA ILE A 57 -4.23 -8.58 -6.29
C ILE A 57 -5.65 -8.60 -6.89
N GLN A 58 -6.14 -7.45 -7.37
CA GLN A 58 -7.50 -7.33 -7.94
C GLN A 58 -7.73 -8.25 -9.15
N GLN A 59 -6.70 -8.55 -9.94
CA GLN A 59 -6.81 -9.48 -11.07
C GLN A 59 -7.11 -10.91 -10.64
N ASN A 60 -6.70 -11.28 -9.42
CA ASN A 60 -6.70 -12.66 -8.94
C ASN A 60 -7.75 -12.91 -7.85
N THR A 61 -8.46 -11.89 -7.35
CA THR A 61 -9.44 -12.06 -6.27
C THR A 61 -10.71 -11.25 -6.44
N GLN A 62 -11.85 -11.89 -6.15
CA GLN A 62 -13.16 -11.22 -6.10
C GLN A 62 -13.61 -10.92 -4.67
N VAL A 63 -13.03 -11.56 -3.67
CA VAL A 63 -13.51 -11.54 -2.26
C VAL A 63 -13.42 -10.14 -1.64
N TYR A 64 -12.43 -9.35 -2.06
CA TYR A 64 -12.13 -8.04 -1.46
C TYR A 64 -12.27 -6.87 -2.45
N HIS A 65 -13.01 -7.07 -3.54
CA HIS A 65 -13.10 -6.09 -4.63
C HIS A 65 -13.50 -4.69 -4.12
N LYS A 66 -14.51 -4.59 -3.23
CA LYS A 66 -15.01 -3.30 -2.76
C LYS A 66 -13.93 -2.53 -1.98
N GLU A 67 -13.28 -3.19 -1.03
CA GLU A 67 -12.19 -2.65 -0.23
C GLU A 67 -11.01 -2.21 -1.10
N LEU A 68 -10.58 -3.09 -2.01
CA LEU A 68 -9.44 -2.82 -2.87
C LEU A 68 -9.72 -1.66 -3.85
N ASN A 69 -10.95 -1.56 -4.38
CA ASN A 69 -11.33 -0.42 -5.21
C ASN A 69 -11.34 0.89 -4.43
N GLN A 70 -11.87 0.89 -3.21
CA GLN A 70 -11.86 2.08 -2.36
C GLN A 70 -10.43 2.54 -2.06
N LEU A 71 -9.53 1.60 -1.75
CA LEU A 71 -8.11 1.90 -1.54
C LEU A 71 -7.45 2.41 -2.82
N GLN A 72 -7.76 1.83 -3.99
CA GLN A 72 -7.26 2.29 -5.28
C GLN A 72 -7.62 3.75 -5.54
N ASP A 73 -8.89 4.14 -5.33
CA ASP A 73 -9.36 5.50 -5.53
C ASP A 73 -8.61 6.51 -4.65
N ILE A 74 -8.37 6.14 -3.39
CA ILE A 74 -7.60 6.95 -2.43
C ILE A 74 -6.16 7.13 -2.91
N LEU A 75 -5.46 6.04 -3.24
CA LEU A 75 -4.06 6.06 -3.66
C LEU A 75 -3.87 6.84 -4.97
N GLN A 76 -4.76 6.66 -5.95
CA GLN A 76 -4.74 7.42 -7.19
C GLN A 76 -5.03 8.90 -6.96
N GLY A 77 -5.93 9.23 -6.01
CA GLY A 77 -6.19 10.60 -5.60
C GLY A 77 -4.94 11.28 -5.05
N TRP A 78 -4.20 10.59 -4.17
CA TRP A 78 -2.93 11.07 -3.65
C TRP A 78 -1.87 11.22 -4.74
N GLN A 79 -1.72 10.23 -5.61
CA GLN A 79 -0.75 10.28 -6.72
C GLN A 79 -1.00 11.48 -7.64
N ARG A 80 -2.25 11.71 -8.05
CA ARG A 80 -2.61 12.84 -8.93
C ARG A 80 -2.43 14.21 -8.28
N ASN A 81 -2.58 14.29 -6.95
CA ASN A 81 -2.56 15.55 -6.22
C ASN A 81 -1.31 15.74 -5.34
N TRP A 82 -0.29 14.89 -5.51
CA TRP A 82 0.86 14.85 -4.61
C TRP A 82 1.61 16.18 -4.52
N ASP A 83 1.77 16.87 -5.65
CA ASP A 83 2.46 18.16 -5.69
C ASP A 83 1.81 19.24 -4.81
N ASN A 84 0.48 19.17 -4.65
CA ASN A 84 -0.25 20.07 -3.76
C ASN A 84 -0.15 19.57 -2.30
N ILE A 85 -0.35 18.27 -2.09
CA ILE A 85 -0.33 17.63 -0.77
C ILE A 85 1.00 17.85 -0.05
N LYS A 86 2.13 17.66 -0.74
CA LYS A 86 3.47 17.69 -0.12
C LYS A 86 3.83 19.02 0.53
N SER A 87 3.13 20.10 0.18
CA SER A 87 3.32 21.44 0.74
C SER A 87 2.39 21.76 1.93
N GLN A 88 1.43 20.89 2.22
CA GLN A 88 0.37 21.12 3.20
C GLN A 88 0.46 20.11 4.35
N SER A 89 0.97 20.55 5.51
CA SER A 89 1.20 19.69 6.68
C SER A 89 -0.06 18.97 7.18
N SER A 90 -1.23 19.59 7.05
CA SER A 90 -2.52 18.97 7.40
C SER A 90 -2.88 17.82 6.44
N GLN A 91 -2.53 17.93 5.16
CA GLN A 91 -2.80 16.87 4.17
C GLN A 91 -1.82 15.71 4.31
N THR A 92 -0.54 15.98 4.60
CA THR A 92 0.43 14.90 4.87
C THR A 92 0.06 14.12 6.14
N ALA A 93 -0.41 14.81 7.20
CA ALA A 93 -0.95 14.14 8.39
C ALA A 93 -2.20 13.28 8.08
N ASN A 94 -3.06 13.73 7.16
CA ASN A 94 -4.19 12.94 6.71
C ASN A 94 -3.76 11.65 6.01
N ILE A 95 -2.76 11.71 5.12
CA ILE A 95 -2.20 10.51 4.47
C ILE A 95 -1.68 9.53 5.51
N THR A 96 -0.91 10.00 6.49
CA THR A 96 -0.38 9.14 7.56
C THR A 96 -1.49 8.34 8.25
N ASN A 97 -2.57 9.01 8.65
CA ASN A 97 -3.68 8.35 9.35
C ASN A 97 -4.43 7.36 8.46
N VAL A 98 -4.74 7.76 7.23
CA VAL A 98 -5.47 6.91 6.28
C VAL A 98 -4.62 5.70 5.86
N ALA A 99 -3.34 5.90 5.58
CA ALA A 99 -2.41 4.82 5.23
C ALA A 99 -2.21 3.83 6.39
N SER A 100 -2.14 4.31 7.64
CA SER A 100 -2.08 3.43 8.83
C SER A 100 -3.32 2.55 8.93
N GLY A 101 -4.51 3.15 8.84
CA GLY A 101 -5.77 2.41 8.95
C GLY A 101 -5.95 1.37 7.83
N TRP A 102 -5.53 1.70 6.60
CA TRP A 102 -5.56 0.74 5.51
C TRP A 102 -4.49 -0.35 5.63
N SER A 103 -3.29 -0.02 6.10
CA SER A 103 -2.25 -1.02 6.37
C SER A 103 -2.76 -2.08 7.35
N GLU A 104 -3.33 -1.65 8.48
CA GLU A 104 -3.92 -2.53 9.49
C GLU A 104 -5.07 -3.37 8.92
N ARG A 105 -5.97 -2.75 8.16
CA ARG A 105 -7.12 -3.44 7.55
C ARG A 105 -6.69 -4.50 6.54
N ILE A 106 -5.77 -4.16 5.63
CA ILE A 106 -5.27 -5.10 4.60
C ILE A 106 -4.50 -6.24 5.27
N LEU A 107 -3.77 -5.97 6.34
CA LEU A 107 -3.09 -7.01 7.11
C LEU A 107 -4.09 -7.96 7.80
N ASP A 108 -5.20 -7.47 8.36
CA ASP A 108 -6.25 -8.37 8.87
C ASP A 108 -6.90 -9.20 7.74
N MET A 109 -7.16 -8.59 6.58
CA MET A 109 -7.68 -9.29 5.39
C MET A 109 -6.74 -10.40 4.88
N SER A 110 -5.43 -10.25 5.09
CA SER A 110 -4.43 -11.28 4.74
C SER A 110 -4.57 -12.54 5.59
N GLY A 111 -5.09 -12.43 6.81
CA GLY A 111 -5.13 -13.52 7.78
C GLY A 111 -3.78 -13.87 8.42
N LEU A 112 -2.68 -13.21 8.03
CA LEU A 112 -1.32 -13.54 8.49
C LEU A 112 -1.15 -13.39 10.02
N LEU A 113 -1.83 -12.42 10.64
CA LEU A 113 -1.81 -12.24 12.10
C LEU A 113 -2.46 -13.39 12.88
N LYS A 114 -3.37 -14.14 12.25
CA LYS A 114 -4.07 -15.29 12.87
C LYS A 114 -3.28 -16.59 12.69
N SER A 115 -2.46 -16.70 11.65
CA SER A 115 -1.61 -17.86 11.39
C SER A 115 -0.37 -17.93 12.27
N GLU A 116 0.19 -16.81 12.73
CA GLU A 116 1.36 -16.81 13.63
C GLU A 116 1.03 -17.32 15.04
N SER A 117 -0.24 -17.24 15.46
CA SER A 117 -0.67 -17.65 16.80
C SER A 117 -0.81 -19.17 17.00
N MET A 118 -0.71 -19.98 15.94
CA MET A 118 -0.86 -21.45 16.00
C MET A 118 0.46 -22.22 15.87
N SER A 119 1.60 -21.53 15.93
CA SER A 119 2.94 -22.14 15.81
C SER A 119 3.78 -22.06 17.10
N ALA A 120 3.15 -21.89 18.27
CA ALA A 120 3.83 -21.84 19.57
C ALA A 120 3.56 -23.09 20.42
#